data_AF-A0ABD3ZS09-F1
#
_entry.id   AF-A0ABD3ZS09-F1
#
_cell.length_a   1.000
_cell.length_b   1.000
_cell.length_c   1.000
_cell.angle_alpha   90.00
_cell.angle_beta   90.00
_cell.angle_gamma   90.00
#
_symmetry.space_group_name_H-M   'P 1'
#
loop_
_entity.id
_entity.type
_entity.pdbx_description
1 polymer ?
#
loop_
_entity_poly.entity_id
_entity_poly.type
_entity_poly.pdbx_seq_one_letter_code
_entity_poly.pdbx_strand_id
1 'polypeptide(L)'
;MKKIGLYLKGELMTAYEPESIKEAFDDAIAAYEETGLFHEVKEINNTDGMNSFKFEYMGKETFKGVVCEANRRGESDLFDITNNINDIGYIYCKNDIDKFIENGIWQPLV
;
A
#
# COMPACT_ATOMS: atom_id res chain seq x y z
N MET A 1 0.42 -13.64 7.04
CA MET A 1 1.72 -13.58 7.76
C MET A 1 2.30 -12.20 7.53
N LYS A 2 2.96 -11.61 8.53
CA LYS A 2 3.61 -10.30 8.38
C LYS A 2 4.82 -10.48 7.46
N LYS A 3 4.95 -9.72 6.38
CA LYS A 3 6.14 -9.71 5.51
C LYS A 3 6.87 -8.39 5.65
N ILE A 4 8.16 -8.34 5.30
CA ILE A 4 8.96 -7.11 5.27
C ILE A 4 9.19 -6.74 3.81
N GLY A 5 9.03 -5.47 3.45
CA GLY A 5 9.23 -4.97 2.10
C GLY A 5 10.40 -3.99 2.05
N LEU A 6 11.18 -4.09 0.98
CA LEU A 6 12.17 -3.09 0.58
C LEU A 6 11.53 -2.18 -0.46
N TYR A 7 11.53 -0.88 -0.21
CA TYR A 7 10.85 0.11 -1.06
C TYR A 7 11.84 1.14 -1.60
N LEU A 8 11.65 1.54 -2.86
CA LEU A 8 12.32 2.69 -3.46
C LEU A 8 11.26 3.71 -3.87
N LYS A 9 11.30 4.92 -3.28
CA LYS A 9 10.32 5.99 -3.58
C LYS A 9 8.85 5.57 -3.45
N GLY A 10 8.55 4.63 -2.55
CA GLY A 10 7.20 4.11 -2.32
C GLY A 10 6.83 2.89 -3.15
N GLU A 11 7.64 2.50 -4.15
CA GLU A 11 7.44 1.28 -4.93
C GLU A 11 8.09 0.08 -4.23
N LEU A 12 7.39 -1.05 -4.13
CA LEU A 12 7.91 -2.29 -3.55
C LEU A 12 8.90 -2.94 -4.52
N MET A 13 10.17 -3.04 -4.13
CA MET A 13 11.24 -3.64 -4.94
C MET A 13 11.34 -5.15 -4.69
N THR A 14 11.26 -5.57 -3.43
CA THR A 14 11.32 -6.97 -3.04
C THR A 14 10.69 -7.20 -1.66
N ALA A 15 10.32 -8.45 -1.36
CA ALA A 15 9.69 -8.86 -0.12
C ALA A 15 10.46 -9.98 0.57
N TYR A 16 10.52 -9.92 1.90
CA TYR A 16 11.20 -10.85 2.77
C TYR A 16 10.22 -11.47 3.77
N GLU A 17 10.52 -12.68 4.20
CA GLU A 17 9.89 -13.26 5.37
C GLU A 17 10.32 -12.47 6.63
N PRO A 18 9.48 -12.43 7.68
CA PRO A 18 9.73 -11.57 8.83
C PRO A 18 11.03 -11.90 9.59
N GLU A 19 11.47 -13.16 9.56
CA GLU A 19 12.75 -13.61 10.09
C GLU A 19 13.97 -13.07 9.30
N SER A 20 13.79 -12.63 8.06
CA SER A 20 14.84 -12.11 7.16
C SER A 20 14.97 -10.59 7.20
N ILE A 21 14.52 -9.92 8.28
CA ILE A 21 14.61 -8.45 8.39
C ILE A 21 16.04 -7.92 8.25
N LYS A 22 17.04 -8.68 8.71
CA LYS A 22 18.45 -8.31 8.58
C LYS A 22 18.89 -8.31 7.12
N GLU A 23 18.49 -9.33 6.35
CA GLU A 23 18.80 -9.42 4.92
C GLU A 23 18.18 -8.23 4.15
N ALA A 24 16.97 -7.83 4.53
CA ALA A 24 16.33 -6.64 3.96
C ALA A 24 17.13 -5.34 4.19
N PHE A 25 17.73 -5.17 5.38
CA PHE A 25 18.58 -4.02 5.66
C PHE A 25 19.93 -4.09 4.94
N ASP A 26 20.53 -5.27 4.85
CA ASP A 26 21.79 -5.47 4.13
C ASP A 26 21.60 -5.14 2.63
N ASP A 27 20.50 -5.57 2.02
CA ASP A 27 20.15 -5.26 0.63
C ASP A 27 19.84 -3.76 0.43
N ALA A 28 19.18 -3.11 1.41
CA ALA A 28 18.93 -1.66 1.35
C ALA A 28 20.25 -0.85 1.34
N ILE A 29 21.23 -1.28 2.13
CA ILE A 29 22.56 -0.67 2.18
C ILE A 29 23.29 -0.89 0.86
N ALA A 30 23.32 -2.13 0.35
CA ALA A 30 23.96 -2.45 -0.91
C ALA A 30 23.36 -1.63 -2.08
N ALA A 31 22.03 -1.52 -2.13
CA ALA A 31 21.35 -0.74 -3.14
C ALA A 31 21.66 0.77 -3.04
N TYR A 32 21.83 1.31 -1.82
CA TYR A 32 22.29 2.69 -1.62
C TYR A 32 23.73 2.90 -2.11
N GLU A 33 24.63 1.97 -1.82
CA GLU A 33 26.03 2.04 -2.28
C GLU A 33 26.16 1.99 -3.81
N GLU A 34 25.28 1.23 -4.48
CA GLU A 34 25.27 1.12 -5.94
C GLU A 34 24.60 2.32 -6.63
N THR A 35 23.48 2.82 -6.08
CA THR A 35 22.60 3.77 -6.78
C THR A 35 22.63 5.19 -6.20
N GLY A 36 23.12 5.36 -4.97
CA GLY A 36 22.98 6.60 -4.21
C GLY A 36 21.55 6.92 -3.76
N LEU A 37 20.60 6.00 -3.94
CA LEU A 37 19.18 6.19 -3.61
C LEU A 37 18.83 5.47 -2.31
N PHE A 38 18.09 6.17 -1.44
CA PHE A 38 17.64 5.61 -0.17
C PHE A 38 16.51 4.61 -0.38
N HIS A 39 16.68 3.41 0.16
CA HIS A 39 15.66 2.36 0.16
C HIS A 39 15.09 2.22 1.58
N GLU A 40 13.76 2.16 1.68
CA GLU A 40 13.06 1.99 2.95
C GLU A 40 12.75 0.52 3.22
N VAL A 41 13.07 0.04 4.43
CA VAL A 41 12.66 -1.29 4.91
C VAL A 41 11.50 -1.11 5.89
N LYS A 42 10.32 -1.65 5.57
CA LYS A 42 9.12 -1.58 6.43
C LYS A 42 8.23 -2.80 6.29
N GLU A 43 7.38 -3.04 7.28
CA GLU A 43 6.39 -4.12 7.20
C GLU A 43 5.48 -3.93 5.98
N ILE A 44 5.30 -4.98 5.17
CA ILE A 44 4.25 -5.02 4.16
C ILE A 44 2.95 -5.15 4.93
N ASN A 45 2.16 -4.08 4.92
CA ASN A 45 0.79 -4.13 5.37
C ASN A 45 0.01 -5.00 4.39
N ASN A 46 -0.04 -6.31 4.66
CA ASN A 46 -0.90 -7.22 3.94
C ASN A 46 -2.36 -6.79 4.19
N THR A 47 -3.05 -6.35 3.16
CA THR A 47 -4.51 -6.15 3.18
C THR A 47 -5.28 -7.48 3.12
N ASP A 48 -4.58 -8.62 3.06
CA ASP A 48 -5.15 -9.96 3.12
C ASP A 48 -5.89 -10.18 4.45
N GLY A 49 -7.22 -10.16 4.37
CA GLY A 49 -8.13 -10.33 5.51
C GLY A 49 -8.67 -9.04 6.12
N MET A 50 -8.32 -7.86 5.58
CA MET A 50 -8.93 -6.60 6.03
C MET A 50 -10.33 -6.44 5.41
N ASN A 51 -11.36 -6.61 6.25
CA ASN A 51 -12.75 -6.35 5.88
C ASN A 51 -13.01 -4.85 5.67
N SER A 52 -12.20 -3.98 6.24
CA SER A 52 -12.21 -2.55 5.95
C SER A 52 -10.87 -1.88 6.22
N PHE A 53 -10.58 -0.80 5.50
CA PHE A 53 -9.41 0.05 5.73
C PHE A 53 -9.63 1.47 5.18
N LYS A 54 -8.88 2.43 5.71
CA LYS A 54 -8.88 3.82 5.23
C LYS A 54 -7.62 4.10 4.41
N PHE A 55 -7.75 4.94 3.41
CA PHE A 55 -6.63 5.34 2.56
C PHE A 55 -6.79 6.78 2.06
N GLU A 56 -5.68 7.45 1.82
CA GLU A 56 -5.65 8.79 1.24
C GLU A 56 -5.44 8.71 -0.27
N TYR A 57 -6.23 9.47 -1.02
CA TYR A 57 -6.02 9.64 -2.46
C TYR A 57 -4.87 10.61 -2.74
N MET A 58 -3.84 10.12 -3.43
CA MET A 58 -2.61 10.86 -3.75
C MET A 58 -2.47 11.17 -5.25
N GLY A 59 -3.53 10.94 -6.04
CA GLY A 59 -3.55 11.23 -7.48
C GLY A 59 -3.66 12.73 -7.81
N LYS A 60 -4.58 13.12 -8.70
CA LYS A 60 -4.76 14.54 -9.10
C LYS A 60 -4.89 15.46 -7.88
N GLU A 61 -4.21 16.61 -7.90
CA GLU A 61 -4.18 17.60 -6.81
C GLU A 61 -5.57 17.97 -6.26
N THR A 62 -6.59 17.98 -7.12
CA THR A 62 -7.99 18.27 -6.76
C THR A 62 -8.56 17.29 -5.72
N PHE A 63 -7.98 16.11 -5.58
CA PHE A 63 -8.41 15.06 -4.64
C PHE A 63 -7.33 14.73 -3.60
N LYS A 64 -6.27 15.54 -3.49
CA LYS A 64 -5.25 15.39 -2.45
C LYS A 64 -5.87 15.65 -1.07
N GLY A 65 -5.56 14.80 -0.08
CA GLY A 65 -6.19 14.90 1.24
C GLY A 65 -7.56 14.23 1.36
N VAL A 66 -8.07 13.64 0.27
CA VAL A 66 -9.33 12.89 0.32
C VAL A 66 -9.08 11.56 1.02
N VAL A 67 -9.75 11.37 2.15
CA VAL A 67 -9.75 10.09 2.86
C VAL A 67 -10.93 9.27 2.36
N CYS A 68 -10.59 8.10 1.83
CA CYS A 68 -11.54 7.10 1.42
C CYS A 68 -11.56 5.94 2.41
N GLU A 69 -12.70 5.27 2.47
CA GLU A 69 -12.88 4.06 3.25
C GLU A 69 -13.27 2.91 2.31
N ALA A 70 -12.47 1.87 2.30
CA ALA A 70 -12.76 0.62 1.61
C ALA A 70 -13.43 -0.35 2.57
N ASN A 71 -14.57 -0.91 2.17
CA ASN A 71 -15.30 -1.94 2.90
C ASN A 71 -15.53 -3.16 2.00
N ARG A 72 -15.07 -4.33 2.42
CA ARG A 72 -15.25 -5.58 1.68
C ARG A 72 -16.73 -5.95 1.62
N ARG A 73 -17.20 -6.31 0.43
CA ARG A 73 -18.59 -6.72 0.24
C ARG A 73 -18.76 -8.19 0.61
N GLY A 74 -19.10 -8.44 1.87
CA GLY A 74 -19.24 -9.81 2.41
C GLY A 74 -17.97 -10.62 2.21
N GLU A 75 -18.11 -11.86 1.74
CA GLU A 75 -16.97 -12.75 1.44
C GLU A 75 -16.40 -12.58 0.02
N SER A 76 -16.83 -11.57 -0.74
CA SER A 76 -16.35 -11.33 -2.11
C SER A 76 -15.05 -10.53 -2.14
N ASP A 77 -14.30 -10.63 -3.23
CA ASP A 77 -13.09 -9.81 -3.46
C ASP A 77 -13.41 -8.42 -4.02
N LEU A 78 -14.63 -7.93 -3.76
CA LEU A 78 -15.08 -6.60 -4.11
C LEU A 78 -15.09 -5.71 -2.88
N PHE A 79 -14.78 -4.45 -3.08
CA PHE A 79 -14.73 -3.44 -2.04
C PHE A 79 -15.57 -2.23 -2.45
N ASP A 80 -16.46 -1.84 -1.55
CA ASP A 80 -17.21 -0.60 -1.59
C ASP A 80 -16.34 0.53 -1.03
N ILE A 81 -16.00 1.50 -1.90
CA ILE A 81 -15.17 2.66 -1.57
C ILE A 81 -16.05 3.88 -1.40
N THR A 82 -16.07 4.46 -0.21
CA THR A 82 -16.70 5.77 0.05
C THR A 82 -15.64 6.84 0.30
N ASN A 83 -15.97 8.11 0.08
CA ASN A 83 -15.09 9.23 0.41
C ASN A 83 -15.82 10.28 1.25
N ASN A 84 -15.05 11.09 1.96
CA ASN A 84 -15.56 12.13 2.86
C ASN A 84 -16.08 13.40 2.15
N ILE A 85 -16.04 13.47 0.82
CA ILE A 85 -16.40 14.70 0.07
C ILE A 85 -17.80 14.57 -0.56
N ASN A 86 -18.10 13.47 -1.24
CA ASN A 86 -19.27 13.39 -2.11
C ASN A 86 -20.22 12.22 -1.81
N ASP A 87 -19.98 11.39 -0.79
CA ASP A 87 -20.78 10.17 -0.54
C ASP A 87 -20.88 9.23 -1.77
N ILE A 88 -20.02 9.44 -2.78
CA ILE A 88 -20.00 8.65 -4.01
C ILE A 88 -19.28 7.34 -3.71
N GLY A 89 -20.05 6.26 -3.77
CA GLY A 89 -19.55 4.89 -3.68
C GLY A 89 -19.01 4.39 -5.02
N TYR A 90 -17.76 3.91 -5.05
CA TYR A 90 -17.20 3.15 -6.17
C TYR A 90 -16.97 1.69 -5.75
N ILE A 91 -17.06 0.75 -6.68
CA ILE A 91 -16.78 -0.66 -6.42
C ILE A 91 -15.53 -1.07 -7.18
N TYR A 92 -14.54 -1.61 -6.48
CA TYR A 92 -13.30 -2.12 -7.08
C TYR A 92 -13.03 -3.55 -6.63
N CYS A 93 -12.30 -4.31 -7.45
CA CYS A 93 -11.79 -5.59 -6.99
C CYS A 93 -10.51 -5.41 -6.15
N LYS A 94 -10.20 -6.40 -5.31
CA LYS A 94 -8.97 -6.47 -4.50
C LYS A 94 -7.72 -6.16 -5.33
N ASN A 95 -7.61 -6.74 -6.53
CA ASN A 95 -6.47 -6.54 -7.41
C ASN A 95 -6.32 -5.10 -7.90
N ASP A 96 -7.42 -4.37 -8.10
CA ASP A 96 -7.36 -2.96 -8.51
C ASP A 96 -6.88 -2.09 -7.35
N ILE A 97 -7.38 -2.36 -6.15
CA ILE A 97 -6.96 -1.69 -4.91
C ILE A 97 -5.46 -1.88 -4.68
N ASP A 98 -5.00 -3.12 -4.76
CA ASP A 98 -3.59 -3.44 -4.52
C ASP A 98 -2.71 -2.73 -5.55
N LYS A 99 -3.10 -2.70 -6.83
CA LYS A 99 -2.41 -1.91 -7.86
C LYS A 99 -2.41 -0.42 -7.57
N PHE A 100 -3.52 0.16 -7.10
CA PHE A 100 -3.56 1.59 -6.77
C PHE A 100 -2.63 1.93 -5.60
N ILE A 101 -2.50 1.01 -4.64
CA ILE A 101 -1.57 1.14 -3.53
C ILE A 101 -0.12 1.01 -4.00
N GLU A 102 0.19 -0.02 -4.79
CA GLU A 102 1.51 -0.23 -5.37
C GLU A 102 1.99 0.95 -6.22
N ASN A 103 1.09 1.56 -7.00
CA ASN A 103 1.40 2.72 -7.84
C ASN A 103 1.35 4.07 -7.08
N GLY A 104 1.14 4.06 -5.76
CA GLY A 104 1.08 5.27 -4.94
C GLY A 104 -0.11 6.20 -5.26
N ILE A 105 -1.13 5.70 -5.96
CA ILE A 105 -2.36 6.45 -6.24
C ILE A 105 -3.17 6.57 -4.95
N TRP A 106 -3.21 5.50 -4.14
CA TRP A 106 -3.92 5.41 -2.86
C TRP A 106 -2.97 4.92 -1.76
N GLN A 107 -2.84 5.60 -0.63
CA GLN A 107 -1.96 5.15 0.47
C GLN A 107 -2.78 4.74 1.70
N PRO A 108 -2.65 3.51 2.22
CA PRO A 108 -3.30 3.10 3.46
C PRO A 108 -2.88 3.97 4.64
N LEU A 109 -3.85 4.39 5.45
CA LEU A 109 -3.61 5.07 6.71
C LEU A 109 -3.53 4.01 7.82
N VAL A 110 -2.39 3.96 8.52
CA VAL A 110 -2.12 3.05 9.65
C VAL A 110 -2.67 3.64 10.96
#